data_AF-A0A5N5D9I6-F1
#
_entry.id   AF-A0A5N5D9I6-F1
#
_cell.length_a   1.000
_cell.length_b   1.000
_cell.length_c   1.000
_cell.angle_alpha   90.00
_cell.angle_beta   90.00
_cell.angle_gamma   90.00
#
_symmetry.space_group_name_H-M   'P 1'
#
loop_
_entity.id
_entity.type
_entity.pdbx_description
1 polymer ?
#
loop_
_entity_poly.entity_id
_entity_poly.type
_entity_poly.pdbx_seq_one_letter_code
_entity_poly.pdbx_strand_id
1 'polypeptide(L)'
;MVEYYSQRASVPGTLLLTEATFISERSGGYANIPGLWTLEQLDGWKKVTDAVHAKGSKIYVQLWALGRAAEPEIGEGSGGALYEEGFTDVVSASDVPMWDGLPKPRHLDESEIWGYVKDYASAAKMAVVRAGFDGVEIHAANGYLIDQFIQDVSNHRTDQWGGNIANRARFAFEVAQAVSEAVGPDRVGIRLSPFSEFQSMRMSDPVPQFRLLISALRKLDLAYLHLIEPRIAGYIEKEGVTDTLDFALEAWGKQKPVLLAGGFKPDSAKEIVSTKYPEYNMAVVFGRLFISTPDLVYRIQKGIPPNPYDRKTFYRTREAPLEVGYTDYPFSTEFTKEFGALN
;
A
#
# COMPACT_ATOMS: atom_id res chain seq x y z
N MET A 1 -0.90 -16.30 -7.31
CA MET A 1 -0.07 -15.08 -7.48
C MET A 1 0.56 -14.96 -8.87
N VAL A 2 1.39 -15.91 -9.34
CA VAL A 2 2.07 -15.79 -10.66
C VAL A 2 1.07 -15.48 -11.79
N GLU A 3 0.04 -16.31 -11.93
CA GLU A 3 -1.03 -16.11 -12.92
C GLU A 3 -1.75 -14.76 -12.71
N TYR A 4 -2.16 -14.44 -11.49
CA TYR A 4 -2.85 -13.20 -11.14
C TYR A 4 -2.10 -11.93 -11.58
N TYR A 5 -0.81 -11.82 -11.25
CA TYR A 5 0.00 -10.66 -11.64
C TYR A 5 0.35 -10.69 -13.13
N SER A 6 0.58 -11.88 -13.71
CA SER A 6 0.79 -12.06 -15.14
C SER A 6 -0.41 -11.59 -15.98
N GLN A 7 -1.63 -11.91 -15.56
CA GLN A 7 -2.86 -11.42 -16.20
C GLN A 7 -2.93 -9.88 -16.20
N ARG A 8 -2.53 -9.23 -15.11
CA ARG A 8 -2.58 -7.76 -14.93
C ARG A 8 -1.40 -7.02 -15.56
N ALA A 9 -0.37 -7.76 -15.95
CA ALA A 9 0.73 -7.29 -16.79
C ALA A 9 0.40 -7.39 -18.30
N SER A 10 -0.87 -7.56 -18.68
CA SER A 10 -1.32 -7.82 -20.07
C SER A 10 -0.97 -6.72 -21.07
N VAL A 11 -0.79 -5.48 -20.62
CA VAL A 11 -0.33 -4.35 -21.45
C VAL A 11 1.11 -4.00 -21.05
N PRO A 12 2.10 -4.11 -21.96
CA PRO A 12 3.48 -3.74 -21.66
C PRO A 12 3.63 -2.31 -21.15
N GLY A 13 4.54 -2.09 -20.21
CA GLY A 13 4.76 -0.80 -19.54
C GLY A 13 3.80 -0.54 -18.36
N THR A 14 2.95 -1.49 -17.98
CA THR A 14 2.12 -1.36 -16.78
C THR A 14 2.97 -1.46 -15.52
N LEU A 15 2.76 -0.54 -14.56
CA LEU A 15 3.29 -0.65 -13.20
C LEU A 15 2.26 -1.35 -12.30
N LEU A 16 2.68 -2.44 -11.65
CA LEU A 16 1.91 -3.16 -10.65
C LEU A 16 2.48 -2.86 -9.27
N LEU A 17 1.60 -2.61 -8.30
CA LEU A 17 1.94 -2.57 -6.87
C LEU A 17 1.37 -3.83 -6.25
N THR A 18 2.19 -4.60 -5.52
CA THR A 18 1.71 -5.85 -4.91
C THR A 18 0.67 -5.60 -3.82
N GLU A 19 0.01 -6.67 -3.41
CA GLU A 19 -0.56 -6.76 -2.05
C GLU A 19 0.49 -6.40 -0.99
N ALA A 20 0.01 -5.87 0.15
CA ALA A 20 0.85 -5.55 1.28
C ALA A 20 1.56 -6.82 1.78
N THR A 21 2.88 -6.76 1.94
CA THR A 21 3.73 -7.92 2.19
C THR A 21 4.57 -7.71 3.44
N PHE A 22 4.55 -8.68 4.35
CA PHE A 22 5.22 -8.58 5.65
C PHE A 22 6.74 -8.56 5.51
N ILE A 23 7.37 -7.59 6.20
CA ILE A 23 8.82 -7.39 6.16
C ILE A 23 9.59 -8.38 7.06
N SER A 24 8.92 -8.92 8.07
CA SER A 24 9.49 -9.88 9.03
C SER A 24 8.38 -10.66 9.72
N GLU A 25 8.73 -11.74 10.40
CA GLU A 25 7.77 -12.56 11.15
C GLU A 25 6.99 -11.73 12.20
N ARG A 26 7.69 -10.85 12.95
CA ARG A 26 7.09 -9.94 13.94
C ARG A 26 6.25 -8.81 13.35
N SER A 27 6.21 -8.66 12.03
CA SER A 27 5.41 -7.61 11.37
C SER A 27 3.99 -8.05 11.03
N GLY A 28 3.69 -9.34 11.22
CA GLY A 28 2.42 -9.99 10.87
C GLY A 28 1.35 -9.92 11.94
N GLY A 29 0.51 -10.97 11.96
CA GLY A 29 -0.71 -11.09 12.78
C GLY A 29 -1.93 -11.52 11.95
N TYR A 30 -1.89 -11.29 10.64
CA TYR A 30 -2.88 -11.83 9.70
C TYR A 30 -2.37 -13.10 9.02
N ALA A 31 -3.25 -14.10 8.93
CA ALA A 31 -2.97 -15.34 8.24
C ALA A 31 -3.02 -15.16 6.71
N ASN A 32 -2.26 -16.00 6.01
CA ASN A 32 -2.24 -16.11 4.55
C ASN A 32 -1.73 -14.86 3.79
N ILE A 33 -0.99 -13.98 4.46
CA ILE A 33 -0.32 -12.84 3.84
C ILE A 33 1.12 -13.24 3.44
N PRO A 34 1.62 -12.83 2.26
CA PRO A 34 2.99 -13.12 1.86
C PRO A 34 4.02 -12.37 2.71
N GLY A 35 5.24 -12.94 2.77
CA GLY A 35 6.38 -12.39 3.51
C GLY A 35 7.63 -12.17 2.64
N LEU A 36 8.67 -11.58 3.23
CA LEU A 36 9.96 -11.27 2.58
C LEU A 36 11.20 -11.72 3.35
N TRP A 37 11.06 -12.54 4.40
CA TRP A 37 12.18 -12.87 5.31
C TRP A 37 12.77 -14.26 5.10
N THR A 38 12.05 -15.20 4.46
CA THR A 38 12.61 -16.52 4.14
C THR A 38 13.04 -16.62 2.67
N LEU A 39 14.03 -17.46 2.39
CA LEU A 39 14.47 -17.72 1.01
C LEU A 39 13.35 -18.32 0.16
N GLU A 40 12.50 -19.16 0.75
CA GLU A 40 11.36 -19.76 0.04
C GLU A 40 10.33 -18.72 -0.38
N GLN A 41 10.00 -17.76 0.51
CA GLN A 41 9.11 -16.64 0.18
C GLN A 41 9.68 -15.80 -0.97
N LEU A 42 10.98 -15.47 -0.89
CA LEU A 42 11.67 -14.67 -1.92
C LEU A 42 11.75 -15.39 -3.27
N ASP A 43 12.00 -16.70 -3.27
CA ASP A 43 12.02 -17.52 -4.48
C ASP A 43 10.62 -17.68 -5.08
N GLY A 44 9.58 -17.70 -4.24
CA GLY A 44 8.18 -17.60 -4.66
C GLY A 44 7.88 -16.28 -5.37
N TRP A 45 8.28 -15.15 -4.76
CA TRP A 45 8.15 -13.83 -5.37
C TRP A 45 8.94 -13.67 -6.66
N LYS A 46 10.13 -14.27 -6.75
CA LYS A 46 10.93 -14.26 -7.99
C LYS A 46 10.15 -14.81 -9.19
N LYS A 47 9.37 -15.87 -9.00
CA LYS A 47 8.52 -16.42 -10.07
C LYS A 47 7.45 -15.42 -10.54
N VAL A 48 6.95 -14.60 -9.61
CA VAL A 48 5.95 -13.55 -9.90
C VAL A 48 6.59 -12.42 -10.70
N THR A 49 7.73 -11.89 -10.23
CA THR A 49 8.44 -10.79 -10.90
C THR A 49 8.92 -11.21 -12.30
N ASP A 50 9.49 -12.42 -12.44
CA ASP A 50 9.91 -12.97 -13.73
C ASP A 50 8.73 -13.04 -14.73
N ALA A 51 7.53 -13.43 -14.29
CA ALA A 51 6.34 -13.48 -15.13
C ALA A 51 5.83 -12.09 -15.55
N VAL A 52 5.90 -11.10 -14.65
CA VAL A 52 5.54 -9.70 -14.96
C VAL A 52 6.54 -9.09 -15.94
N HIS A 53 7.84 -9.32 -15.72
CA HIS A 53 8.91 -8.84 -16.58
C HIS A 53 8.87 -9.46 -17.98
N ALA A 54 8.51 -10.74 -18.08
CA ALA A 54 8.32 -11.41 -19.37
C ALA A 54 7.24 -10.76 -20.25
N LYS A 55 6.29 -10.04 -19.64
CA LYS A 55 5.26 -9.23 -20.34
C LYS A 55 5.65 -7.76 -20.54
N GLY A 56 6.90 -7.38 -20.25
CA GLY A 56 7.39 -6.02 -20.42
C GLY A 56 6.80 -5.01 -19.43
N SER A 57 6.26 -5.49 -18.31
CA SER A 57 5.69 -4.66 -17.24
C SER A 57 6.64 -4.56 -16.04
N LYS A 58 6.27 -3.73 -15.06
CA LYS A 58 7.06 -3.41 -13.87
C LYS A 58 6.28 -3.73 -12.61
N ILE A 59 6.98 -4.12 -11.54
CA ILE A 59 6.32 -4.47 -10.26
C ILE A 59 7.13 -4.00 -9.05
N TYR A 60 6.44 -3.35 -8.12
CA TYR A 60 6.97 -2.92 -6.83
C TYR A 60 6.27 -3.68 -5.70
N VAL A 61 7.03 -4.13 -4.69
CA VAL A 61 6.45 -4.76 -3.50
C VAL A 61 6.11 -3.73 -2.43
N GLN A 62 4.91 -3.83 -1.84
CA GLN A 62 4.50 -2.96 -0.73
C GLN A 62 4.93 -3.56 0.62
N LEU A 63 5.81 -2.86 1.33
CA LEU A 63 6.40 -3.27 2.61
C LEU A 63 5.47 -2.94 3.77
N TRP A 64 5.14 -3.94 4.60
CA TRP A 64 4.06 -3.82 5.58
C TRP A 64 4.44 -4.36 6.97
N ALA A 65 3.96 -3.65 7.99
CA ALA A 65 3.93 -4.09 9.38
C ALA A 65 2.61 -3.65 10.02
N LEU A 66 1.89 -4.57 10.66
CA LEU A 66 0.52 -4.31 11.15
C LEU A 66 0.47 -3.36 12.34
N GLY A 67 1.41 -3.48 13.28
CA GLY A 67 1.32 -2.77 14.55
C GLY A 67 0.06 -3.18 15.32
N ARG A 68 -0.71 -2.21 15.85
CA ARG A 68 -1.91 -2.49 16.66
C ARG A 68 -3.05 -3.18 15.90
N ALA A 69 -2.92 -3.29 14.59
CA ALA A 69 -3.84 -4.01 13.71
C ALA A 69 -3.54 -5.52 13.64
N ALA A 70 -2.48 -6.01 14.31
CA ALA A 70 -2.07 -7.40 14.23
C ALA A 70 -3.14 -8.39 14.72
N GLU A 71 -4.04 -7.94 15.58
CA GLU A 71 -5.26 -8.65 15.92
C GLU A 71 -6.43 -8.01 15.15
N PRO A 72 -6.97 -8.69 14.11
CA PRO A 72 -8.06 -8.14 13.32
C PRO A 72 -9.32 -8.07 14.17
N GLU A 73 -10.15 -7.06 13.90
CA GLU A 73 -11.52 -7.06 14.41
C GLU A 73 -12.27 -8.32 13.92
N ILE A 74 -13.04 -8.93 14.82
CA ILE A 74 -14.01 -9.97 14.48
C ILE A 74 -15.19 -9.31 13.74
N GLY A 75 -15.11 -9.19 12.41
CA GLY A 75 -16.17 -8.59 11.60
C GLY A 75 -15.73 -8.13 10.21
N GLU A 76 -16.58 -7.35 9.53
CA GLU A 76 -16.25 -6.79 8.21
C GLU A 76 -15.17 -5.69 8.28
N GLY A 77 -14.96 -5.02 9.42
CA GLY A 77 -14.11 -3.83 9.53
C GLY A 77 -12.61 -4.07 9.31
N SER A 78 -12.11 -5.29 9.50
CA SER A 78 -10.74 -5.70 9.11
C SER A 78 -10.61 -6.00 7.61
N GLY A 79 -11.71 -5.89 6.85
CA GLY A 79 -11.80 -6.43 5.50
C GLY A 79 -11.90 -7.95 5.49
N GLY A 80 -12.22 -8.63 6.59
CA GLY A 80 -12.26 -10.10 6.63
C GLY A 80 -10.87 -10.75 6.71
N ALA A 81 -9.87 -10.03 7.23
CA ALA A 81 -8.57 -10.61 7.54
C ALA A 81 -8.72 -11.70 8.61
N LEU A 82 -8.07 -12.85 8.38
CA LEU A 82 -8.03 -13.94 9.34
C LEU A 82 -6.88 -13.72 10.31
N TYR A 83 -7.09 -14.00 11.59
CA TYR A 83 -6.04 -13.96 12.58
C TYR A 83 -5.06 -15.14 12.41
N GLU A 84 -3.77 -14.89 12.53
CA GLU A 84 -2.76 -15.95 12.63
C GLU A 84 -2.77 -16.51 14.06
N GLU A 85 -3.25 -17.74 14.22
CA GLU A 85 -3.34 -18.39 15.53
C GLU A 85 -1.98 -18.43 16.23
N GLY A 86 -1.95 -17.98 17.49
CA GLY A 86 -0.73 -17.97 18.30
C GLY A 86 0.15 -16.73 18.13
N PHE A 87 -0.19 -15.79 17.22
CA PHE A 87 0.39 -14.46 17.28
C PHE A 87 0.03 -13.80 18.62
N THR A 88 0.95 -13.06 19.24
CA THR A 88 0.73 -12.45 20.57
C THR A 88 1.41 -11.11 20.77
N ASP A 89 2.44 -10.78 19.97
CA ASP A 89 3.18 -9.52 20.11
C ASP A 89 2.51 -8.40 19.30
N VAL A 90 1.34 -7.97 19.77
CA VAL A 90 0.64 -6.80 19.21
C VAL A 90 1.35 -5.54 19.71
N VAL A 91 1.96 -4.78 18.81
CA VAL A 91 2.82 -3.63 19.13
C VAL A 91 2.38 -2.33 18.47
N SER A 92 2.74 -1.17 19.00
CA SER A 92 2.48 0.11 18.36
C SER A 92 3.39 1.22 18.88
N ALA A 93 3.12 2.46 18.45
CA ALA A 93 3.77 3.65 18.99
C ALA A 93 3.45 3.85 20.49
N SER A 94 2.21 3.57 20.92
CA SER A 94 1.76 3.68 22.32
C SER A 94 0.76 2.57 22.67
N ASP A 95 0.20 2.56 23.88
CA ASP A 95 -0.75 1.53 24.36
C ASP A 95 -2.21 1.75 23.91
N VAL A 96 -2.43 2.62 22.92
CA VAL A 96 -3.77 2.93 22.41
C VAL A 96 -4.25 1.78 21.53
N PRO A 97 -5.32 1.05 21.94
CA PRO A 97 -5.86 -0.04 21.14
C PRO A 97 -6.36 0.50 19.80
N MET A 98 -6.51 -0.39 18.81
CA MET A 98 -7.09 0.02 17.54
C MET A 98 -8.48 0.60 17.80
N TRP A 99 -9.39 -0.22 18.35
CA TRP A 99 -10.76 0.16 18.69
C TRP A 99 -11.06 -0.20 20.15
N ASP A 100 -12.12 0.35 20.71
CA ASP A 100 -12.61 -0.03 22.03
C ASP A 100 -12.95 -1.53 22.07
N GLY A 101 -12.40 -2.24 23.06
CA GLY A 101 -12.62 -3.67 23.23
C GLY A 101 -11.57 -4.59 22.60
N LEU A 102 -10.66 -4.07 21.76
CA LEU A 102 -9.49 -4.81 21.29
C LEU A 102 -8.32 -4.73 22.28
N PRO A 103 -7.39 -5.71 22.27
CA PRO A 103 -6.24 -5.68 23.14
C PRO A 103 -5.37 -4.43 22.97
N LYS A 104 -4.84 -3.94 24.09
CA LYS A 104 -3.89 -2.85 24.08
C LYS A 104 -2.56 -3.33 23.48
N PRO A 105 -2.03 -2.66 22.46
CA PRO A 105 -0.69 -2.96 21.98
C PRO A 105 0.35 -2.66 23.05
N ARG A 106 1.44 -3.41 23.04
CA ARG A 106 2.66 -3.02 23.75
C ARG A 106 3.32 -1.88 22.99
N HIS A 107 3.67 -0.80 23.69
CA HIS A 107 4.47 0.25 23.06
C HIS A 107 5.89 -0.27 22.77
N LEU A 108 6.42 0.06 21.60
CA LEU A 108 7.79 -0.30 21.24
C LEU A 108 8.80 0.50 22.05
N ASP A 109 9.87 -0.14 22.50
CA ASP A 109 11.05 0.56 23.00
C ASP A 109 11.93 1.08 21.85
N GLU A 110 12.90 1.93 22.16
CA GLU A 110 13.78 2.53 21.14
C GLU A 110 14.56 1.48 20.34
N SER A 111 15.04 0.42 20.99
CA SER A 111 15.80 -0.62 20.33
C SER A 111 14.95 -1.42 19.34
N GLU A 112 13.66 -1.63 19.67
CA GLU A 112 12.69 -2.29 18.81
C GLU A 112 12.26 -1.40 17.64
N ILE A 113 12.10 -0.09 17.85
CA ILE A 113 11.84 0.87 16.77
C ILE A 113 12.95 0.79 15.73
N TRP A 114 14.22 0.84 16.16
CA TRP A 114 15.36 0.63 15.26
C TRP A 114 15.41 -0.78 14.67
N GLY A 115 14.90 -1.79 15.39
CA GLY A 115 14.68 -3.13 14.87
C GLY A 115 13.75 -3.14 13.66
N TYR A 116 12.59 -2.48 13.73
CA TYR A 116 11.67 -2.35 12.59
C TYR A 116 12.30 -1.57 11.43
N VAL A 117 13.04 -0.49 11.68
CA VAL A 117 13.78 0.23 10.62
C VAL A 117 14.72 -0.71 9.86
N LYS A 118 15.46 -1.56 10.58
CA LYS A 118 16.35 -2.58 9.99
C LYS A 118 15.58 -3.65 9.23
N ASP A 119 14.42 -4.08 9.73
CA ASP A 119 13.57 -5.06 9.04
C ASP A 119 13.07 -4.50 7.70
N TYR A 120 12.59 -3.25 7.67
CA TYR A 120 12.16 -2.58 6.43
C TYR A 120 13.29 -2.52 5.40
N ALA A 121 14.48 -2.08 5.81
CA ALA A 121 15.64 -1.99 4.92
C ALA A 121 16.10 -3.37 4.42
N SER A 122 16.11 -4.38 5.30
CA SER A 122 16.51 -5.75 4.94
C SER A 122 15.52 -6.39 3.98
N ALA A 123 14.22 -6.28 4.26
CA ALA A 123 13.15 -6.78 3.38
C ALA A 123 13.20 -6.09 2.02
N ALA A 124 13.42 -4.77 1.97
CA ALA A 124 13.55 -4.03 0.72
C ALA A 124 14.74 -4.52 -0.11
N LYS A 125 15.91 -4.68 0.51
CA LYS A 125 17.10 -5.18 -0.15
C LYS A 125 16.88 -6.58 -0.71
N MET A 126 16.30 -7.50 0.07
CA MET A 126 16.04 -8.86 -0.38
C MET A 126 14.98 -8.92 -1.49
N ALA A 127 13.93 -8.10 -1.40
CA ALA A 127 12.92 -7.98 -2.45
C ALA A 127 13.55 -7.58 -3.80
N VAL A 128 14.39 -6.54 -3.82
CA VAL A 128 15.01 -6.06 -5.06
C VAL A 128 16.09 -7.05 -5.55
N VAL A 129 16.99 -7.49 -4.68
CA VAL A 129 18.18 -8.26 -5.07
C VAL A 129 17.86 -9.74 -5.37
N ARG A 130 17.01 -10.37 -4.55
CA ARG A 130 16.70 -11.81 -4.67
C ARG A 130 15.41 -12.05 -5.42
N ALA A 131 14.34 -11.35 -5.04
CA ALA A 131 13.03 -11.54 -5.65
C ALA A 131 12.87 -10.76 -6.96
N GLY A 132 13.79 -9.85 -7.32
CA GLY A 132 13.79 -9.18 -8.62
C GLY A 132 12.73 -8.10 -8.77
N PHE A 133 12.20 -7.54 -7.69
CA PHE A 133 11.31 -6.38 -7.79
C PHE A 133 12.04 -5.16 -8.38
N ASP A 134 11.31 -4.35 -9.17
CA ASP A 134 11.86 -3.11 -9.75
C ASP A 134 12.05 -2.02 -8.68
N GLY A 135 11.34 -2.15 -7.56
CA GLY A 135 11.45 -1.28 -6.40
C GLY A 135 10.47 -1.69 -5.29
N VAL A 136 10.32 -0.82 -4.30
CA VAL A 136 9.49 -1.06 -3.11
C VAL A 136 8.62 0.14 -2.81
N GLU A 137 7.44 -0.10 -2.23
CA GLU A 137 6.58 0.92 -1.68
C GLU A 137 6.49 0.77 -0.15
N ILE A 138 6.82 1.81 0.59
CA ILE A 138 6.67 1.83 2.04
C ILE A 138 5.20 2.08 2.38
N HIS A 139 4.57 1.15 3.10
CA HIS A 139 3.19 1.33 3.56
C HIS A 139 3.14 2.19 4.84
N ALA A 140 2.87 3.49 4.67
CA ALA A 140 2.73 4.48 5.74
C ALA A 140 1.32 5.11 5.80
N ALA A 141 0.31 4.26 5.63
CA ALA A 141 -1.09 4.64 5.45
C ALA A 141 -2.01 3.63 6.16
N ASN A 142 -3.31 3.93 6.16
CA ASN A 142 -4.39 3.03 6.56
C ASN A 142 -4.27 2.49 8.00
N GLY A 143 -3.65 3.25 8.89
CA GLY A 143 -3.59 2.89 10.31
C GLY A 143 -2.63 1.76 10.68
N TYR A 144 -1.70 1.39 9.80
CA TYR A 144 -0.64 0.43 10.09
C TYR A 144 0.57 1.06 10.77
N LEU A 145 1.57 0.27 11.14
CA LEU A 145 2.60 0.66 12.12
C LEU A 145 3.21 2.06 11.87
N ILE A 146 3.63 2.38 10.65
CA ILE A 146 4.21 3.71 10.37
C ILE A 146 3.18 4.83 10.56
N ASP A 147 1.94 4.64 10.07
CA ASP A 147 0.86 5.61 10.24
C ASP A 147 0.48 5.77 11.72
N GLN A 148 0.58 4.69 12.50
CA GLN A 148 0.38 4.71 13.96
C GLN A 148 1.39 5.59 14.69
N PHE A 149 2.61 5.75 14.15
CA PHE A 149 3.59 6.72 14.66
C PHE A 149 3.31 8.15 14.21
N ILE A 150 2.81 8.33 12.97
CA ILE A 150 2.61 9.66 12.37
C ILE A 150 1.52 10.46 13.11
N GLN A 151 0.44 9.79 13.52
CA GLN A 151 -0.77 10.46 14.01
C GLN A 151 -0.86 10.47 15.55
N ASP A 152 -1.33 11.58 16.11
CA ASP A 152 -1.46 11.74 17.57
C ASP A 152 -2.64 10.98 18.17
N VAL A 153 -3.57 10.49 17.36
CA VAL A 153 -4.66 9.60 17.79
C VAL A 153 -4.18 8.19 18.20
N SER A 154 -2.96 7.82 17.82
CA SER A 154 -2.33 6.54 18.16
C SER A 154 -0.94 6.67 18.78
N ASN A 155 -0.28 7.82 18.65
CA ASN A 155 1.04 8.08 19.21
C ASN A 155 0.98 9.07 20.39
N HIS A 156 0.83 8.53 21.59
CA HIS A 156 0.89 9.28 22.85
C HIS A 156 2.29 9.27 23.51
N ARG A 157 3.35 8.97 22.75
CA ARG A 157 4.71 8.93 23.31
C ARG A 157 5.18 10.33 23.73
N THR A 158 6.04 10.37 24.73
CA THR A 158 6.68 11.60 25.25
C THR A 158 8.18 11.67 24.96
N ASP A 159 8.72 10.67 24.27
CA ASP A 159 10.13 10.60 23.87
C ASP A 159 10.36 11.21 22.46
N GLN A 160 11.54 10.95 21.88
CA GLN A 160 11.92 11.47 20.57
C GLN A 160 11.10 10.92 19.39
N TRP A 161 10.19 9.96 19.64
CA TRP A 161 9.33 9.33 18.64
C TRP A 161 7.87 9.79 18.73
N GLY A 162 7.52 10.70 19.65
CA GLY A 162 6.19 11.31 19.72
C GLY A 162 6.13 12.68 20.40
N GLY A 163 4.92 13.08 20.80
CA GLY A 163 4.65 14.34 21.50
C GLY A 163 4.53 15.57 20.59
N ASN A 164 5.41 15.72 19.60
CA ASN A 164 5.33 16.81 18.61
C ASN A 164 5.36 16.29 17.17
N ILE A 165 5.01 17.17 16.21
CA ILE A 165 4.89 16.82 14.79
C ILE A 165 6.17 16.19 14.23
N ALA A 166 7.34 16.77 14.53
CA ALA A 166 8.61 16.31 14.00
C ALA A 166 8.98 14.93 14.56
N ASN A 167 8.76 14.70 15.85
CA ASN A 167 9.02 13.41 16.50
C ASN A 167 8.09 12.31 15.98
N ARG A 168 6.79 12.61 15.76
CA ARG A 168 5.85 11.65 15.15
C ARG A 168 6.20 11.30 13.71
N ALA A 169 6.74 12.27 12.95
CA ALA A 169 7.22 12.03 11.59
C ALA A 169 8.54 11.24 11.53
N ARG A 170 9.29 11.16 12.64
CA ARG A 170 10.64 10.59 12.68
C ARG A 170 10.66 9.15 12.19
N PHE A 171 9.81 8.28 12.73
CA PHE A 171 9.85 6.86 12.36
C PHE A 171 9.63 6.64 10.86
N ALA A 172 8.66 7.32 10.25
CA ALA A 172 8.42 7.25 8.81
C ALA A 172 9.64 7.74 7.99
N PHE A 173 10.29 8.82 8.45
CA PHE A 173 11.48 9.34 7.81
C PHE A 173 12.68 8.39 7.91
N GLU A 174 12.96 7.85 9.10
CA GLU A 174 14.06 6.89 9.33
C GLU A 174 13.87 5.60 8.51
N VAL A 175 12.63 5.09 8.41
CA VAL A 175 12.30 3.97 7.52
C VAL A 175 12.57 4.32 6.06
N ALA A 176 12.07 5.47 5.58
CA ALA A 176 12.27 5.90 4.20
C ALA A 176 13.75 6.10 3.86
N GLN A 177 14.52 6.67 4.79
CA GLN A 177 15.96 6.85 4.64
C GLN A 177 16.67 5.50 4.58
N ALA A 178 16.46 4.60 5.54
CA ALA A 178 17.15 3.31 5.59
C ALA A 178 16.81 2.42 4.38
N VAL A 179 15.56 2.45 3.91
CA VAL A 179 15.15 1.74 2.69
C VAL A 179 15.82 2.36 1.45
N SER A 180 15.87 3.69 1.35
CA SER A 180 16.57 4.38 0.25
C SER A 180 18.06 4.08 0.21
N GLU A 181 18.72 4.02 1.37
CA GLU A 181 20.12 3.62 1.48
C GLU A 181 20.34 2.16 1.07
N ALA A 182 19.36 1.29 1.29
CA ALA A 182 19.45 -0.13 0.97
C ALA A 182 19.26 -0.45 -0.52
N VAL A 183 18.38 0.27 -1.24
CA VAL A 183 18.01 -0.06 -2.64
C VAL A 183 18.14 1.08 -3.66
N GLY A 184 18.50 2.29 -3.21
CA GLY A 184 18.51 3.50 -4.02
C GLY A 184 17.15 4.23 -3.98
N PRO A 185 17.12 5.56 -3.78
CA PRO A 185 15.87 6.32 -3.62
C PRO A 185 14.98 6.30 -4.87
N ASP A 186 15.56 6.14 -6.05
CA ASP A 186 14.86 6.00 -7.34
C ASP A 186 14.06 4.70 -7.48
N ARG A 187 14.16 3.80 -6.50
CA ARG A 187 13.39 2.55 -6.39
C ARG A 187 12.45 2.51 -5.19
N VAL A 188 12.25 3.64 -4.52
CA VAL A 188 11.45 3.72 -3.30
C VAL A 188 10.26 4.64 -3.52
N GLY A 189 9.06 4.11 -3.32
CA GLY A 189 7.83 4.89 -3.15
C GLY A 189 7.37 4.88 -1.70
N ILE A 190 6.51 5.82 -1.33
CA ILE A 190 5.84 5.82 -0.02
C ILE A 190 4.36 6.16 -0.16
N ARG A 191 3.51 5.39 0.53
CA ARG A 191 2.06 5.54 0.49
C ARG A 191 1.53 6.16 1.78
N LEU A 192 0.72 7.22 1.67
CA LEU A 192 0.12 7.98 2.78
C LEU A 192 -1.40 8.13 2.62
N SER A 193 -2.12 8.28 3.73
CA SER A 193 -3.57 8.48 3.75
C SER A 193 -3.99 9.56 4.76
N PRO A 194 -3.72 10.85 4.49
CA PRO A 194 -3.81 11.91 5.51
C PRO A 194 -5.18 12.08 6.18
N PHE A 195 -6.26 11.73 5.48
CA PHE A 195 -7.64 11.94 5.93
C PHE A 195 -8.41 10.64 6.19
N SER A 196 -7.75 9.48 6.10
CA SER A 196 -8.43 8.20 6.33
C SER A 196 -8.76 8.00 7.81
N GLU A 197 -10.02 7.68 8.10
CA GLU A 197 -10.49 7.30 9.44
C GLU A 197 -10.36 5.80 9.72
N PHE A 198 -9.93 5.03 8.71
CA PHE A 198 -9.82 3.58 8.82
C PHE A 198 -8.90 3.19 9.97
N GLN A 199 -9.29 2.15 10.73
CA GLN A 199 -8.57 1.69 11.92
C GLN A 199 -8.40 2.76 13.03
N SER A 200 -9.46 3.54 13.25
CA SER A 200 -9.50 4.63 14.24
C SER A 200 -8.36 5.64 14.06
N MET A 201 -8.08 5.96 12.80
CA MET A 201 -7.13 7.01 12.43
C MET A 201 -7.87 8.33 12.21
N ARG A 202 -7.15 9.29 11.61
CA ARG A 202 -7.52 10.68 11.35
C ARG A 202 -7.37 11.56 12.59
N MET A 203 -6.28 12.32 12.59
CA MET A 203 -6.09 13.49 13.47
C MET A 203 -7.20 14.53 13.26
N SER A 204 -7.45 15.35 14.27
CA SER A 204 -8.38 16.48 14.15
C SER A 204 -7.93 17.50 13.08
N ASP A 205 -6.64 17.80 13.02
CA ASP A 205 -5.99 18.59 11.96
C ASP A 205 -4.75 17.86 11.42
N PRO A 206 -4.88 17.03 10.37
CA PRO A 206 -3.77 16.25 9.83
C PRO A 206 -2.82 17.10 8.97
N VAL A 207 -3.24 18.27 8.48
CA VAL A 207 -2.51 19.01 7.45
C VAL A 207 -1.10 19.43 7.89
N PRO A 208 -0.87 20.03 9.09
CA PRO A 208 0.47 20.35 9.55
C PRO A 208 1.38 19.13 9.69
N GLN A 209 0.84 18.01 10.16
CA GLN A 209 1.59 16.76 10.36
C GLN A 209 2.11 16.20 9.04
N PHE A 210 1.19 16.00 8.08
CA PHE A 210 1.53 15.40 6.80
C PHE A 210 2.32 16.36 5.91
N ARG A 211 2.09 17.69 5.98
CA ARG A 211 2.90 18.68 5.25
C ARG A 211 4.37 18.61 5.68
N LEU A 212 4.64 18.54 6.98
CA LEU A 212 6.01 18.44 7.50
C LEU A 212 6.68 17.14 7.04
N LEU A 213 5.99 16.00 7.19
CA LEU A 213 6.50 14.70 6.78
C LEU A 213 6.82 14.68 5.27
N ILE A 214 5.88 15.09 4.41
CA ILE A 214 6.07 15.09 2.96
C ILE A 214 7.22 16.00 2.55
N SER A 215 7.34 17.18 3.18
CA SER A 215 8.46 18.10 2.93
C SER A 215 9.81 17.50 3.33
N ALA A 216 9.86 16.67 4.38
CA ALA A 216 11.06 15.96 4.78
C ALA A 216 11.38 14.81 3.81
N LEU A 217 10.39 13.99 3.46
CA LEU A 217 10.53 12.87 2.51
C LEU A 217 10.99 13.32 1.13
N ARG A 218 10.53 14.49 0.66
CA ARG A 218 10.97 15.09 -0.61
C ARG A 218 12.50 15.22 -0.70
N LYS A 219 13.19 15.46 0.42
CA LYS A 219 14.65 15.60 0.47
C LYS A 219 15.39 14.29 0.22
N LEU A 220 14.72 13.15 0.34
CA LEU A 220 15.27 11.82 0.07
C LEU A 220 15.22 11.45 -1.42
N ASP A 221 14.62 12.30 -2.27
CA ASP A 221 14.55 12.11 -3.72
C ASP A 221 13.84 10.81 -4.19
N LEU A 222 12.85 10.36 -3.40
CA LEU A 222 12.11 9.11 -3.63
C LEU A 222 11.48 9.05 -5.04
N ALA A 223 11.30 7.84 -5.55
CA ALA A 223 10.73 7.57 -6.86
C ALA A 223 9.34 8.18 -7.04
N TYR A 224 8.48 8.09 -6.03
CA TYR A 224 7.15 8.68 -6.06
C TYR A 224 6.53 8.83 -4.66
N LEU A 225 5.53 9.72 -4.57
CA LEU A 225 4.58 9.78 -3.45
C LEU A 225 3.24 9.18 -3.88
N HIS A 226 2.69 8.27 -3.10
CA HIS A 226 1.36 7.67 -3.34
C HIS A 226 0.37 8.16 -2.28
N LEU A 227 -0.70 8.83 -2.70
CA LEU A 227 -1.72 9.39 -1.82
C LEU A 227 -3.07 8.70 -2.03
N ILE A 228 -3.75 8.44 -0.92
CA ILE A 228 -5.14 7.97 -0.91
C ILE A 228 -6.08 9.17 -0.78
N GLU A 229 -7.05 9.27 -1.69
CA GLU A 229 -8.08 10.31 -1.71
C GLU A 229 -8.92 10.32 -0.41
N PRO A 230 -9.32 11.50 0.10
CA PRO A 230 -10.07 11.64 1.36
C PRO A 230 -11.43 10.92 1.37
N ARG A 231 -11.99 10.67 0.20
CA ARG A 231 -13.23 9.91 0.03
C ARG A 231 -13.09 8.42 0.36
N ILE A 232 -11.89 7.93 0.67
CA ILE A 232 -11.64 6.52 0.99
C ILE A 232 -11.29 6.35 2.46
N ALA A 233 -11.98 5.41 3.12
CA ALA A 233 -11.62 4.88 4.42
C ALA A 233 -11.36 3.38 4.29
N GLY A 234 -10.08 2.99 4.16
CA GLY A 234 -9.68 1.60 3.95
C GLY A 234 -10.20 1.07 2.61
N TYR A 235 -11.23 0.22 2.66
CA TYR A 235 -11.88 -0.37 1.48
C TYR A 235 -13.24 0.27 1.12
N ILE A 236 -13.72 1.22 1.93
CA ILE A 236 -15.03 1.89 1.82
C ILE A 236 -14.87 3.30 1.19
N GLU A 237 -15.86 3.71 0.40
CA GLU A 237 -15.95 5.04 -0.22
C GLU A 237 -17.04 5.89 0.48
N LYS A 238 -16.75 7.17 0.69
CA LYS A 238 -17.60 8.16 1.39
C LYS A 238 -18.06 9.26 0.43
N GLU A 239 -19.28 9.75 0.64
CA GLU A 239 -19.86 10.88 -0.09
C GLU A 239 -19.69 12.21 0.67
N GLY A 240 -19.73 13.35 -0.03
CA GLY A 240 -19.77 14.68 0.59
C GLY A 240 -18.46 15.20 1.21
N VAL A 241 -17.32 14.60 0.90
CA VAL A 241 -16.02 14.99 1.46
C VAL A 241 -15.47 16.27 0.80
N THR A 242 -15.11 17.27 1.61
CA THR A 242 -14.56 18.56 1.16
C THR A 242 -13.05 18.68 1.30
N ASP A 243 -12.40 17.76 2.02
CA ASP A 243 -10.95 17.72 2.18
C ASP A 243 -10.26 17.54 0.81
N THR A 244 -9.11 18.19 0.62
CA THR A 244 -8.30 18.08 -0.61
C THR A 244 -6.85 17.71 -0.28
N LEU A 245 -6.19 17.04 -1.23
CA LEU A 245 -4.77 16.67 -1.14
C LEU A 245 -3.83 17.78 -1.63
N ASP A 246 -4.34 18.99 -1.89
CA ASP A 246 -3.54 20.08 -2.48
C ASP A 246 -2.32 20.42 -1.63
N PHE A 247 -2.47 20.44 -0.29
CA PHE A 247 -1.36 20.68 0.63
C PHE A 247 -0.24 19.64 0.50
N ALA A 248 -0.59 18.38 0.18
CA ALA A 248 0.35 17.28 0.04
C ALA A 248 1.09 17.37 -1.29
N LEU A 249 0.36 17.72 -2.37
CA LEU A 249 0.95 17.99 -3.68
C LEU A 249 1.91 19.19 -3.64
N GLU A 250 1.52 20.28 -2.98
CA GLU A 250 2.37 21.45 -2.77
C GLU A 250 3.66 21.11 -1.99
N ALA A 251 3.53 20.33 -0.92
CA ALA A 251 4.67 19.91 -0.09
C ALA A 251 5.64 19.00 -0.87
N TRP A 252 5.10 18.08 -1.68
CA TRP A 252 5.88 17.17 -2.52
C TRP A 252 6.57 17.89 -3.69
N GLY A 253 5.91 18.90 -4.25
CA GLY A 253 6.36 19.61 -5.43
C GLY A 253 6.11 18.82 -6.71
N LYS A 254 6.68 19.32 -7.81
CA LYS A 254 6.39 18.88 -9.19
C LYS A 254 7.51 18.06 -9.82
N GLN A 255 8.62 17.85 -9.10
CA GLN A 255 9.83 17.22 -9.66
C GLN A 255 9.70 15.70 -9.79
N LYS A 256 9.01 15.06 -8.84
CA LYS A 256 8.88 13.60 -8.77
C LYS A 256 7.42 13.19 -9.00
N PRO A 257 7.18 11.98 -9.54
CA PRO A 257 5.85 11.45 -9.73
C PRO A 257 4.97 11.46 -8.47
N VAL A 258 3.66 11.61 -8.67
CA VAL A 258 2.63 11.39 -7.66
C VAL A 258 1.66 10.33 -8.17
N LEU A 259 1.34 9.35 -7.33
CA LEU A 259 0.31 8.35 -7.57
C LEU A 259 -0.93 8.71 -6.73
N LEU A 260 -2.09 8.86 -7.35
CA LEU A 260 -3.36 9.06 -6.65
C LEU A 260 -4.23 7.80 -6.71
N ALA A 261 -4.74 7.38 -5.57
CA ALA A 261 -5.65 6.24 -5.47
C ALA A 261 -6.94 6.62 -4.74
N GLY A 262 -8.06 6.01 -5.14
CA GLY A 262 -9.30 6.04 -4.36
C GLY A 262 -10.52 6.52 -5.13
N GLY A 263 -11.50 5.63 -5.32
CA GLY A 263 -12.80 5.96 -5.93
C GLY A 263 -12.76 6.32 -7.43
N PHE A 264 -11.58 6.29 -8.05
CA PHE A 264 -11.45 6.63 -9.46
C PHE A 264 -12.13 5.63 -10.39
N LYS A 265 -12.80 6.19 -11.40
CA LYS A 265 -13.29 5.52 -12.61
C LYS A 265 -12.42 5.99 -13.78
N PRO A 266 -12.41 5.30 -14.93
CA PRO A 266 -11.63 5.72 -16.09
C PRO A 266 -11.76 7.21 -16.45
N ASP A 267 -12.99 7.73 -16.49
CA ASP A 267 -13.24 9.14 -16.84
C ASP A 267 -12.74 10.11 -15.78
N SER A 268 -12.99 9.85 -14.49
CA SER A 268 -12.51 10.72 -13.42
C SER A 268 -10.98 10.65 -13.27
N ALA A 269 -10.36 9.51 -13.56
CA ALA A 269 -8.91 9.40 -13.63
C ALA A 269 -8.33 10.28 -14.75
N LYS A 270 -8.96 10.28 -15.94
CA LYS A 270 -8.57 11.15 -17.05
C LYS A 270 -8.71 12.62 -16.68
N GLU A 271 -9.84 13.02 -16.09
CA GLU A 271 -10.08 14.40 -15.64
C GLU A 271 -9.04 14.89 -14.63
N ILE A 272 -8.68 14.05 -13.65
CA ILE A 272 -7.67 14.37 -12.65
C ILE A 272 -6.31 14.69 -13.29
N VAL A 273 -5.83 13.83 -14.19
CA VAL A 273 -4.50 13.99 -14.79
C VAL A 273 -4.47 15.05 -15.89
N SER A 274 -5.55 15.22 -16.66
CA SER A 274 -5.55 16.15 -17.80
C SER A 274 -6.01 17.56 -17.47
N THR A 275 -6.85 17.71 -16.44
CA THR A 275 -7.57 18.96 -16.19
C THR A 275 -7.32 19.50 -14.79
N LYS A 276 -7.43 18.67 -13.76
CA LYS A 276 -7.30 19.16 -12.37
C LYS A 276 -5.85 19.45 -11.97
N TYR A 277 -4.93 18.54 -12.30
CA TYR A 277 -3.51 18.66 -11.94
C TYR A 277 -2.56 18.47 -13.15
N PRO A 278 -2.78 19.18 -14.27
CA PRO A 278 -2.02 18.99 -15.51
C PRO A 278 -0.52 19.28 -15.37
N GLU A 279 -0.11 19.99 -14.34
CA GLU A 279 1.27 20.39 -14.09
C GLU A 279 2.06 19.43 -13.17
N TYR A 280 1.41 18.41 -12.64
CA TYR A 280 2.07 17.36 -11.85
C TYR A 280 2.33 16.13 -12.74
N ASN A 281 3.49 15.49 -12.54
CA ASN A 281 3.73 14.17 -13.12
C ASN A 281 2.89 13.14 -12.35
N MET A 282 1.65 12.92 -12.80
CA MET A 282 0.65 12.19 -12.03
C MET A 282 0.20 10.92 -12.73
N ALA A 283 0.05 9.85 -11.96
CA ALA A 283 -0.64 8.63 -12.38
C ALA A 283 -1.77 8.30 -11.40
N VAL A 284 -2.80 7.60 -11.90
CA VAL A 284 -3.92 7.13 -11.09
C VAL A 284 -3.81 5.62 -10.89
N VAL A 285 -3.98 5.18 -9.65
CA VAL A 285 -3.88 3.78 -9.24
C VAL A 285 -5.29 3.21 -9.02
N PHE A 286 -5.55 2.07 -9.65
CA PHE A 286 -6.83 1.35 -9.56
C PHE A 286 -6.67 0.08 -8.74
N GLY A 287 -7.46 -0.06 -7.66
CA GLY A 287 -7.55 -1.30 -6.87
C GLY A 287 -8.71 -2.18 -7.34
N ARG A 288 -9.92 -1.92 -6.85
CA ARG A 288 -11.14 -2.72 -7.08
C ARG A 288 -11.41 -3.04 -8.57
N LEU A 289 -11.23 -2.06 -9.46
CA LEU A 289 -11.42 -2.28 -10.90
C LEU A 289 -10.37 -3.21 -11.49
N PHE A 290 -9.12 -3.17 -10.99
CA PHE A 290 -8.06 -4.03 -11.48
C PHE A 290 -8.16 -5.45 -10.91
N ILE A 291 -8.83 -5.63 -9.76
CA ILE A 291 -9.24 -6.96 -9.27
C ILE A 291 -10.16 -7.62 -10.31
N SER A 292 -11.21 -6.95 -10.77
CA SER A 292 -12.17 -7.57 -11.69
C SER A 292 -11.75 -7.54 -13.16
N THR A 293 -10.80 -6.70 -13.54
CA THR A 293 -10.53 -6.39 -14.95
C THR A 293 -9.03 -6.55 -15.27
N PRO A 294 -8.56 -7.76 -15.63
CA PRO A 294 -7.13 -8.02 -15.85
C PRO A 294 -6.51 -7.23 -17.01
N ASP A 295 -7.35 -6.77 -17.96
CA ASP A 295 -6.97 -5.91 -19.08
C ASP A 295 -7.43 -4.46 -18.91
N LEU A 296 -7.55 -3.96 -17.67
CA LEU A 296 -8.07 -2.63 -17.37
C LEU A 296 -7.41 -1.52 -18.20
N VAL A 297 -6.08 -1.55 -18.34
CA VAL A 297 -5.32 -0.55 -19.11
C VAL A 297 -5.77 -0.54 -20.57
N TYR A 298 -5.90 -1.70 -21.21
CA TYR A 298 -6.38 -1.84 -22.57
C TYR A 298 -7.82 -1.31 -22.70
N ARG A 299 -8.69 -1.67 -21.75
CA ARG A 299 -10.08 -1.21 -21.76
C ARG A 299 -10.19 0.30 -21.65
N ILE A 300 -9.39 0.94 -20.78
CA ILE A 300 -9.34 2.41 -20.67
C ILE A 300 -8.88 3.04 -21.99
N GLN A 301 -7.83 2.50 -22.63
CA GLN A 301 -7.33 3.01 -23.91
C GLN A 301 -8.36 2.91 -25.05
N LYS A 302 -9.19 1.86 -25.04
CA LYS A 302 -10.19 1.58 -26.09
C LYS A 302 -11.59 2.08 -25.75
N GLY A 303 -11.81 2.67 -24.56
CA GLY A 303 -13.13 3.10 -24.10
C GLY A 303 -14.10 1.95 -23.81
N ILE A 304 -13.59 0.80 -23.39
CA ILE A 304 -14.38 -0.39 -23.05
C ILE A 304 -14.73 -0.37 -21.55
N PRO A 305 -15.97 -0.68 -21.13
CA PRO A 305 -16.32 -0.75 -19.72
C PRO A 305 -15.53 -1.83 -18.94
N PRO A 306 -15.12 -1.55 -17.69
CA PRO A 306 -14.51 -2.57 -16.82
C PRO A 306 -15.52 -3.64 -16.42
N ASN A 307 -15.03 -4.81 -16.01
CA ASN A 307 -15.88 -5.85 -15.44
C ASN A 307 -16.43 -5.40 -14.07
N PRO A 308 -17.66 -5.82 -13.70
CA PRO A 308 -18.12 -5.66 -12.32
C PRO A 308 -17.22 -6.47 -11.38
N TYR A 309 -16.89 -5.90 -10.22
CA TYR A 309 -16.20 -6.61 -9.14
C TYR A 309 -17.18 -7.24 -8.17
N ASP A 310 -16.79 -8.36 -7.54
CA ASP A 310 -17.51 -8.97 -6.43
C ASP A 310 -16.71 -8.78 -5.15
N ARG A 311 -17.29 -8.06 -4.19
CA ARG A 311 -16.64 -7.80 -2.89
C ARG A 311 -16.53 -9.06 -2.03
N LYS A 312 -17.40 -10.05 -2.24
CA LYS A 312 -17.42 -11.29 -1.46
C LYS A 312 -16.19 -12.15 -1.71
N THR A 313 -15.47 -11.93 -2.80
CA THR A 313 -14.29 -12.71 -3.18
C THR A 313 -12.98 -11.96 -3.00
N PHE A 314 -12.98 -10.75 -2.43
CA PHE A 314 -11.75 -9.98 -2.22
C PHE A 314 -10.78 -10.65 -1.24
N TYR A 315 -11.32 -11.30 -0.22
CA TYR A 315 -10.54 -11.98 0.82
C TYR A 315 -11.09 -13.39 0.98
N ARG A 316 -10.32 -14.39 0.56
CA ARG A 316 -10.75 -15.79 0.55
C ARG A 316 -9.88 -16.65 1.44
N THR A 317 -10.51 -17.62 2.08
CA THR A 317 -9.83 -18.63 2.90
C THR A 317 -9.25 -19.73 2.01
N ARG A 318 -8.33 -20.55 2.53
CA ARG A 318 -7.73 -21.67 1.77
C ARG A 318 -8.74 -22.74 1.33
N GLU A 319 -9.96 -22.72 1.86
CA GLU A 319 -11.02 -23.69 1.56
C GLU A 319 -11.76 -23.37 0.25
N ALA A 320 -11.59 -22.15 -0.23
CA ALA A 320 -12.03 -21.66 -1.52
C ALA A 320 -11.30 -22.30 -2.71
N PRO A 321 -11.98 -22.56 -3.85
CA PRO A 321 -11.27 -22.63 -5.13
C PRO A 321 -10.49 -21.32 -5.34
N LEU A 322 -9.17 -21.44 -5.55
CA LEU A 322 -8.23 -20.32 -5.55
C LEU A 322 -8.46 -19.33 -6.72
N GLU A 323 -9.03 -19.84 -7.80
CA GLU A 323 -9.29 -19.09 -9.03
C GLU A 323 -10.50 -18.16 -8.92
N VAL A 324 -11.52 -18.55 -8.14
CA VAL A 324 -12.83 -17.89 -8.13
C VAL A 324 -12.77 -16.52 -7.48
N GLY A 325 -13.02 -15.48 -8.27
CA GLY A 325 -12.91 -14.07 -7.92
C GLY A 325 -11.48 -13.55 -7.81
N TYR A 326 -10.49 -14.28 -8.33
CA TYR A 326 -9.07 -13.94 -8.28
C TYR A 326 -8.44 -13.96 -9.69
N THR A 327 -8.41 -15.13 -10.34
CA THR A 327 -7.87 -15.31 -11.72
C THR A 327 -8.92 -15.68 -12.76
N ASP A 328 -10.18 -15.90 -12.37
CA ASP A 328 -11.28 -16.28 -13.26
C ASP A 328 -12.01 -15.09 -13.93
N TYR A 329 -11.62 -13.85 -13.59
CA TYR A 329 -12.16 -12.67 -14.25
C TYR A 329 -11.74 -12.59 -15.72
N PRO A 330 -12.68 -12.42 -16.67
CA PRO A 330 -12.35 -12.53 -18.09
C PRO A 330 -11.67 -11.27 -18.64
N PHE A 331 -10.75 -11.49 -19.57
CA PHE A 331 -10.32 -10.47 -20.54
C PHE A 331 -11.50 -10.02 -21.41
N SER A 332 -11.44 -8.80 -21.96
CA SER A 332 -12.43 -8.35 -22.95
C SER A 332 -12.38 -9.20 -24.21
N THR A 333 -13.52 -9.27 -24.92
CA THR A 333 -13.59 -9.99 -26.20
C THR A 333 -12.67 -9.36 -27.25
N GLU A 334 -12.50 -8.04 -27.18
CA GLU A 334 -11.67 -7.21 -28.02
C GLU A 334 -10.19 -7.53 -27.78
N PHE A 335 -9.77 -7.59 -26.52
CA PHE A 335 -8.40 -7.99 -26.16
C PHE A 335 -8.10 -9.41 -26.68
N THR A 336 -9.02 -10.34 -26.45
CA THR A 336 -8.86 -11.74 -26.88
C THR A 336 -8.79 -11.88 -28.40
N LYS A 337 -9.51 -11.04 -29.16
CA LYS A 337 -9.41 -11.00 -30.63
C LYS A 337 -8.09 -10.40 -31.12
N GLU A 338 -7.58 -9.39 -30.44
CA GLU A 338 -6.35 -8.67 -30.84
C GLU A 338 -5.08 -9.47 -30.48
N PHE A 339 -5.05 -10.12 -29.31
CA PHE A 339 -3.84 -10.76 -28.77
C PHE A 339 -3.96 -12.29 -28.60
N GLY A 340 -5.12 -12.88 -28.90
CA GLY A 340 -5.43 -14.28 -28.63
C GLY A 340 -5.89 -14.51 -27.19
N ALA A 341 -6.36 -15.73 -26.91
CA ALA A 341 -6.64 -16.16 -25.55
C ALA A 341 -5.32 -16.29 -24.78
N LEU A 342 -5.15 -15.51 -23.72
CA LEU A 342 -4.09 -15.74 -22.75
C LEU A 342 -4.56 -16.89 -21.85
N ASN A 343 -3.92 -18.06 -22.02
CA ASN A 343 -4.10 -19.21 -21.13
C ASN A 343 -3.48 -18.94 -19.76
#